data_AF-A0A521Q9B3-F1
#
_entry.id   AF-A0A521Q9B3-F1
#
_cell.length_a   1.000
_cell.length_b   1.000
_cell.length_c   1.000
_cell.angle_alpha   90.00
_cell.angle_beta   90.00
_cell.angle_gamma   90.00
#
_symmetry.space_group_name_H-M   'P 1'
#
loop_
_entity.id
_entity.type
_entity.pdbx_description
1 polymer ?
#
loop_
_entity_poly.entity_id
_entity_poly.type
_entity_poly.pdbx_seq_one_letter_code
_entity_poly.pdbx_strand_id
1 'polypeptide(L)'
;MVFLGFDPGGINNFGWATLHVNEDAGFNLATGVVSNAPDAVRLASQMATSEPLGIGIDAPLFWVQQGELIHFAPLVEKYPIGSHNDR
;
A
#
# COMPACT_ATOMS: atom_id res chain seq x y z
N MET A 1 5.72 -6.32 22.03
CA MET A 1 4.62 -5.54 21.42
C MET A 1 4.45 -5.97 19.97
N VAL A 2 3.22 -6.12 19.47
CA VAL A 2 2.95 -6.54 18.08
C VAL A 2 2.26 -5.41 17.33
N PHE A 3 2.70 -5.12 16.11
CA PHE A 3 2.06 -4.18 15.20
C PHE A 3 1.88 -4.82 13.82
N LEU A 4 0.77 -4.50 13.15
CA LEU A 4 0.52 -4.94 11.77
C LEU A 4 0.61 -3.75 10.82
N GLY A 5 1.15 -3.98 9.63
CA GLY A 5 1.24 -3.00 8.55
C GLY A 5 0.64 -3.56 7.27
N PHE A 6 -0.14 -2.74 6.57
CA PHE A 6 -0.74 -3.08 5.28
C PHE A 6 -0.51 -1.96 4.27
N ASP A 7 -0.03 -2.34 3.09
CA ASP A 7 0.19 -1.45 1.94
C ASP A 7 -0.71 -1.93 0.80
N PRO A 8 -1.91 -1.35 0.63
CA PRO A 8 -2.87 -1.83 -0.36
C PRO A 8 -2.38 -1.63 -1.79
N GLY A 9 -2.44 -2.70 -2.57
CA GLY A 9 -2.15 -2.67 -4.00
C GLY A 9 -2.92 -3.75 -4.76
N GLY A 10 -2.70 -3.82 -6.06
CA GLY A 10 -3.40 -4.76 -6.95
C GLY A 10 -2.87 -6.20 -6.86
N ILE A 11 -3.09 -6.95 -7.94
CA ILE A 11 -2.56 -8.30 -8.11
C ILE A 11 -1.05 -8.31 -7.83
N ASN A 12 -0.63 -9.20 -6.93
CA ASN A 12 0.75 -9.36 -6.45
C ASN A 12 1.43 -8.07 -5.97
N ASN A 13 0.65 -7.10 -5.51
CA ASN A 13 1.15 -5.78 -5.07
C ASN A 13 0.53 -5.34 -3.74
N PHE A 14 -0.18 -6.21 -3.02
CA PHE A 14 -0.67 -5.91 -1.68
C PHE A 14 0.37 -6.34 -0.64
N GLY A 15 1.07 -5.38 -0.05
CA GLY A 15 2.08 -5.61 0.99
C GLY A 15 1.47 -5.86 2.36
N TRP A 16 2.10 -6.73 3.14
CA TRP A 16 1.78 -6.92 4.56
C TRP A 16 3.04 -7.09 5.40
N ALA A 17 2.94 -6.69 6.67
CA ALA A 17 4.00 -6.82 7.64
C ALA A 17 3.46 -7.09 9.05
N THR A 18 4.20 -7.88 9.83
CA THR A 18 4.02 -8.08 11.26
C THR A 18 5.32 -7.74 11.97
N LEU A 19 5.30 -6.67 12.77
CA LEU A 19 6.42 -6.18 13.55
C LEU A 19 6.28 -6.62 15.01
N HIS A 20 7.30 -7.31 15.51
CA HIS A 20 7.45 -7.66 16.91
C HIS A 20 8.52 -6.78 17.53
N VAL A 21 8.16 -5.94 18.49
CA VAL A 21 9.09 -5.06 19.21
C VAL A 21 9.31 -5.63 20.61
N ASN A 22 10.58 -5.85 20.96
CA ASN A 22 11.03 -6.34 22.25
C ASN A 22 11.21 -5.18 23.25
N GLU A 23 11.29 -5.48 24.55
CA GLU A 23 11.48 -4.49 25.61
C GLU A 23 12.85 -3.80 25.56
N ASP A 24 13.85 -4.47 25.00
CA ASP A 24 15.23 -3.98 24.84
C ASP A 24 15.43 -3.13 23.57
N ALA A 25 14.35 -2.67 22.95
CA ALA A 25 14.32 -1.96 21.66
C ALA A 25 14.77 -2.78 20.44
N GLY A 26 14.98 -4.10 20.57
CA GLY A 26 15.11 -5.00 19.42
C GLY A 26 13.78 -5.21 18.70
N PHE A 27 13.83 -5.61 17.42
CA PHE A 27 12.63 -5.98 16.68
C PHE A 27 12.84 -7.16 15.72
N ASN A 28 11.76 -7.90 15.47
CA ASN A 28 11.65 -8.90 14.42
C ASN A 28 10.54 -8.51 13.45
N LEU A 29 10.77 -8.72 12.16
CA LEU A 29 9.84 -8.33 11.10
C LEU A 29 9.54 -9.53 10.20
N ALA A 30 8.27 -9.92 10.11
CA ALA A 30 7.77 -10.82 9.09
C ALA A 30 7.04 -10.00 8.02
N THR A 31 7.28 -10.28 6.74
CA THR A 31 6.64 -9.54 5.64
C THR A 31 6.26 -10.46 4.49
N GLY A 32 5.41 -9.96 3.61
CA GLY A 32 5.16 -10.59 2.33
C GLY A 32 4.30 -9.72 1.42
N VAL A 33 4.02 -10.25 0.24
CA VAL A 33 3.16 -9.62 -0.76
C VAL A 33 2.13 -10.63 -1.24
N VAL A 34 0.89 -10.18 -1.38
CA VAL A 34 -0.23 -10.96 -1.91
C VAL A 34 -1.03 -10.12 -2.91
N SER A 35 -2.12 -10.67 -3.42
CA SER A 35 -2.98 -9.99 -4.40
C SER A 35 -4.20 -9.29 -3.78
N ASN A 36 -4.48 -9.50 -2.49
CA ASN A 36 -5.73 -9.05 -1.89
C ASN A 36 -5.62 -8.87 -0.36
N ALA A 37 -6.50 -8.01 0.18
CA ALA A 37 -6.54 -7.68 1.60
C ALA A 37 -6.85 -8.88 2.53
N PRO A 38 -7.82 -9.78 2.22
CA PRO A 38 -8.08 -10.93 3.07
C PRO A 38 -6.86 -11.84 3.31
N ASP A 39 -6.09 -12.13 2.25
CA ASP A 39 -4.87 -12.93 2.38
C ASP A 39 -3.79 -12.20 3.17
N ALA A 40 -3.65 -10.89 2.98
CA ALA A 40 -2.69 -10.07 3.70
C ALA A 40 -2.99 -10.08 5.20
N VAL A 41 -4.24 -9.84 5.57
CA VAL A 41 -4.71 -9.89 6.97
C VAL A 41 -4.50 -11.28 7.56
N ARG A 42 -4.87 -12.34 6.83
CA ARG A 42 -4.69 -13.72 7.29
C ARG A 42 -3.22 -14.05 7.57
N LEU A 43 -2.32 -13.74 6.65
CA LEU A 43 -0.88 -14.04 6.80
C LEU A 43 -0.24 -13.20 7.91
N ALA A 44 -0.53 -11.90 7.96
CA ALA A 44 -0.04 -11.02 9.02
C ALA A 44 -0.51 -11.50 10.42
N SER A 45 -1.78 -11.93 10.51
CA SER A 45 -2.35 -12.46 11.76
C SER A 45 -1.75 -13.81 12.16
N GLN A 46 -1.41 -14.68 11.20
CA GLN A 46 -0.72 -15.94 11.48
C GLN A 46 0.68 -15.74 12.07
N MET A 47 1.33 -14.61 11.74
CA MET A 47 2.65 -14.26 12.28
C MET A 47 2.57 -13.47 13.58
N ALA A 48 1.38 -13.06 14.01
CA ALA A 48 1.18 -12.38 15.28
C ALA A 48 1.23 -13.41 16.42
N THR A 49 2.10 -13.20 17.41
CA THR A 49 2.24 -14.07 18.59
C THR A 49 1.31 -13.66 19.73
N SER A 50 0.72 -12.47 19.62
CA SER A 50 -0.27 -11.92 20.54
C SER A 50 -1.19 -10.93 19.79
N GLU A 51 -2.18 -10.39 20.50
CA GLU A 51 -3.03 -9.34 19.95
C GLU A 51 -2.19 -8.10 19.53
N PRO A 52 -2.39 -7.56 18.31
CA PRO A 52 -1.69 -6.35 17.88
C PRO A 52 -2.11 -5.13 18.71
N LEU A 53 -1.13 -4.33 19.12
CA LEU A 53 -1.36 -3.04 19.79
C LEU A 53 -1.70 -1.91 18.82
N GLY A 54 -1.38 -2.09 17.53
CA GLY A 54 -1.65 -1.10 16.51
C GLY A 54 -1.63 -1.70 15.12
N ILE A 55 -2.39 -1.06 14.23
CA ILE A 55 -2.49 -1.40 12.82
C ILE A 55 -2.23 -0.13 12.02
N GLY A 56 -1.22 -0.18 11.15
CA GLY A 56 -0.98 0.84 10.13
C GLY A 56 -1.50 0.35 8.79
N ILE A 57 -2.25 1.19 8.08
CA ILE A 57 -2.68 0.94 6.71
C ILE A 57 -2.35 2.17 5.87
N ASP A 58 -1.70 1.97 4.73
CA ASP A 58 -1.60 3.06 3.77
C ASP A 58 -2.98 3.36 3.18
N ALA A 59 -3.31 4.63 3.01
CA ALA A 59 -4.57 5.08 2.45
C ALA A 59 -4.36 5.33 0.95
N PRO A 60 -4.58 4.33 0.07
CA PRO A 60 -4.36 4.52 -1.36
C PRO A 60 -5.32 5.60 -1.85
N LEU A 61 -4.78 6.71 -2.34
CA LEU A 61 -5.57 7.75 -2.99
C LEU A 61 -6.22 7.23 -4.28
N PHE A 62 -5.64 6.19 -4.88
CA PHE A 62 -6.13 5.50 -6.08
C PHE A 62 -5.75 4.02 -6.03
N TRP A 63 -6.71 3.11 -6.21
CA TRP A 63 -6.46 1.66 -6.26
C TRP A 63 -7.08 1.06 -7.53
N VAL A 64 -6.25 0.45 -8.38
CA VAL A 64 -6.68 -0.33 -9.55
C VAL A 64 -6.24 -1.78 -9.41
N GLN A 65 -7.07 -2.71 -9.89
CA GLN A 65 -6.84 -4.15 -9.74
C GLN A 65 -5.50 -4.62 -10.34
N GLN A 66 -5.05 -4.02 -11.45
CA GLN A 66 -3.76 -4.36 -12.07
C GLN A 66 -2.55 -3.66 -11.44
N GLY A 67 -2.72 -2.79 -10.44
CA GLY A 67 -1.62 -2.14 -9.73
C GLY A 67 -0.87 -1.02 -10.50
N GLU A 68 -1.28 -0.65 -11.71
CA GLU A 68 -0.70 0.52 -12.39
C GLU A 68 -1.57 1.77 -12.25
N LEU A 69 -1.08 2.74 -11.48
CA LEU A 69 -1.38 4.14 -11.73
C LEU A 69 -0.81 4.47 -13.12
N ILE A 70 -1.69 4.63 -14.11
CA ILE A 70 -1.32 5.20 -15.39
C ILE A 70 -0.65 6.54 -15.06
N HIS A 71 0.63 6.68 -15.43
CA HIS A 71 1.33 7.94 -15.40
C HIS A 71 0.40 8.98 -16.03
N PHE A 72 0.02 10.03 -15.30
CA PHE A 72 -0.65 11.18 -15.90
C PHE A 72 0.37 11.89 -16.81
N ALA A 73 0.71 11.27 -17.93
CA ALA A 73 1.25 11.97 -19.08
C ALA A 73 0.21 13.07 -19.42
N PRO A 74 0.67 14.30 -19.58
CA PRO A 74 -0.08 15.47 -19.14
C PRO A 74 -1.33 15.65 -20.01
N LEU A 75 -2.43 16.06 -19.39
CA LEU A 75 -3.64 16.58 -20.04
C LEU A 75 -3.40 17.78 -20.99
N VAL A 76 -2.13 18.17 -21.18
CA VAL A 76 -1.64 19.26 -22.04
C VAL A 76 -1.69 18.90 -23.53
N GLU A 77 -1.64 17.63 -23.92
CA GLU A 77 -1.74 17.27 -25.35
C GLU A 77 -3.17 17.25 -25.89
N LYS A 78 -4.19 17.12 -25.02
CA LYS A 78 -5.60 16.98 -25.46
C LYS A 78 -6.35 18.32 -25.56
N TYR A 79 -5.82 19.38 -24.96
CA TYR A 79 -6.38 20.72 -25.02
C TYR A 79 -5.24 21.74 -25.21
N PRO A 80 -4.79 22.00 -26.45
CA PRO A 80 -3.86 23.11 -26.69
C PRO A 80 -4.54 24.41 -26.29
N ILE A 81 -4.10 24.99 -25.18
CA ILE A 81 -4.52 26.32 -24.76
C ILE A 81 -3.82 27.31 -25.70
N GLY A 82 -4.57 27.78 -26.71
CA GLY A 82 -4.33 29.06 -27.38
C GLY A 82 -3.62 29.03 -28.74
N SER A 83 -4.37 29.40 -29.78
CA SER A 83 -3.94 30.52 -30.62
C SER A 83 -5.16 31.39 -30.96
N HIS A 84 -5.45 32.38 -30.11
CA HIS A 84 -6.17 33.55 -30.58
C HIS A 84 -5.20 34.33 -31.46
N ASN A 85 -5.33 34.13 -32.76
CA ASN A 85 -4.71 34.99 -33.75
C ASN A 85 -5.65 36.20 -33.92
N ASP A 86 -5.47 37.21 -33.07
CA ASP A 86 -6.05 38.53 -33.33
C ASP A 86 -5.26 39.15 -34.49
N ARG A 87 -5.89 39.17 -35.67
CA ARG A 87 -5.61 40.11 -36.76
C ARG A 87 -6.92 40.61 -37.33
#